data_AF-A0A960IG48-F1
#
_entry.id   AF-A0A960IG48-F1
#
_cell.length_a   1.000
_cell.length_b   1.000
_cell.length_c   1.000
_cell.angle_alpha   90.00
_cell.angle_beta   90.00
_cell.angle_gamma   90.00
#
_symmetry.space_group_name_H-M   'P 1'
#
loop_
_entity.id
_entity.type
_entity.pdbx_description
1 polymer ?
#
loop_
_entity_poly.entity_id
_entity_poly.type
_entity_poly.pdbx_seq_one_letter_code
_entity_poly.pdbx_strand_id
1 'polypeptide(L)'
;MRPGRTTLVLAATATALALLAASCGSGDDAATGATSTSAPAGATTTTTTTTTGDDLATPVAGTGVEDCFDATTTIECPAEGEPFFLQDGQVQAGGPLTYTDNGDGTVTDERTGLVWQQEFSQVAWADAEAAAAAA
;
A
#
# COMPACT_ATOMS: atom_id res chain seq x y z
N MET A 1 33.77 -48.55 30.02
CA MET A 1 34.68 -47.59 30.67
C MET A 1 34.55 -46.24 29.96
N ARG A 2 34.19 -45.19 30.71
CA ARG A 2 33.99 -43.81 30.20
C ARG A 2 35.34 -43.10 30.09
N PRO A 3 35.49 -42.19 29.11
CA PRO A 3 36.27 -40.99 29.32
C PRO A 3 35.44 -39.70 29.12
N GLY A 4 35.54 -38.82 30.12
CA GLY A 4 35.54 -37.35 29.97
C GLY A 4 34.26 -36.66 29.51
N ARG A 5 33.35 -36.33 30.43
CA ARG A 5 32.41 -35.22 30.26
C ARG A 5 33.17 -33.92 30.47
N THR A 6 33.48 -33.20 29.40
CA THR A 6 34.10 -31.87 29.44
C THR A 6 33.03 -30.84 29.79
N THR A 7 33.11 -30.30 31.01
CA THR A 7 32.28 -29.20 31.50
C THR A 7 32.70 -27.91 30.80
N LEU A 8 31.87 -27.38 29.91
CA LEU A 8 32.06 -26.06 29.30
C LEU A 8 31.64 -24.99 30.31
N VAL A 9 32.59 -24.15 30.73
CA VAL A 9 32.39 -23.06 31.68
C VAL A 9 31.74 -21.87 30.96
N LEU A 10 30.66 -21.34 31.56
CA LEU A 10 30.01 -20.09 31.18
C LEU A 10 31.02 -18.94 31.12
N ALA A 11 30.98 -18.17 30.03
CA ALA A 11 31.43 -16.78 30.03
C ALA A 11 30.33 -15.94 29.37
N ALA A 12 29.46 -15.37 30.22
CA ALA A 12 28.50 -14.35 29.82
C ALA A 12 29.23 -13.01 29.73
N THR A 13 29.48 -12.52 28.52
CA THR A 13 29.95 -11.15 28.31
C THR A 13 28.77 -10.28 27.91
N ALA A 14 28.27 -9.52 28.90
CA ALA A 14 27.35 -8.43 28.70
C ALA A 14 28.10 -7.27 28.04
N THR A 15 27.75 -6.93 26.80
CA THR A 15 28.28 -5.74 26.13
C THR A 15 27.16 -4.71 26.02
N ALA A 16 27.43 -3.56 26.62
CA ALA A 16 26.48 -2.50 26.93
C ALA A 16 25.84 -1.85 25.70
N LEU A 17 24.55 -1.59 25.85
CA LEU A 17 23.69 -0.80 24.99
C LEU A 17 24.03 0.70 25.14
N ALA A 18 24.47 1.35 24.06
CA ALA A 18 24.63 2.80 24.00
C ALA A 18 23.52 3.39 23.09
N LEU A 19 22.50 3.99 23.70
CA LEU A 19 21.49 4.81 23.03
C LEU A 19 22.14 6.15 22.63
N LEU A 20 22.12 6.49 21.34
CA LEU A 20 22.22 7.88 20.89
C LEU A 20 20.81 8.40 20.59
N ALA A 21 20.29 9.25 21.48
CA ALA A 21 19.16 10.11 21.21
C ALA A 21 19.70 11.44 20.66
N ALA A 22 19.41 11.74 19.40
CA ALA A 22 19.64 13.05 18.80
C ALA A 22 18.29 13.69 18.46
N SER A 23 17.93 14.63 19.32
CA SER A 23 16.91 15.69 19.27
C SER A 23 16.06 15.84 17.99
N CYS A 24 14.75 15.69 18.14
CA CYS A 24 13.79 16.41 17.30
C CYS A 24 13.81 17.91 17.69
N GLY A 25 13.89 18.79 16.70
CA GLY A 25 13.81 20.24 16.90
C GLY A 25 12.38 20.67 17.18
N SER A 26 12.17 21.29 18.35
CA SER A 26 10.98 22.04 18.71
C SER A 26 11.05 23.43 18.07
N GLY A 27 10.08 23.75 17.22
CA GLY A 27 9.84 25.10 16.75
C GLY A 27 8.40 25.49 17.09
N ASP A 28 8.19 26.00 18.30
CA ASP A 28 7.00 26.76 18.68
C ASP A 28 7.33 28.25 18.48
N ASP A 29 6.60 28.95 17.61
CA ASP A 29 6.42 30.39 17.75
C ASP A 29 5.01 30.78 17.31
N ALA A 30 4.29 31.36 18.27
CA ALA A 30 2.90 31.73 18.19
C ALA A 30 2.67 33.05 17.44
N ALA A 31 1.54 33.10 16.75
CA ALA A 31 0.65 34.23 16.44
C ALA A 31 1.20 35.67 16.55
N THR A 32 1.10 36.45 15.45
CA THR A 32 0.09 37.52 15.25
C THR A 32 0.46 38.41 14.06
N GLY A 33 -0.54 38.86 13.30
CA GLY A 33 -0.34 39.88 12.26
C GLY A 33 -1.43 39.94 11.21
N ALA A 34 -2.68 40.20 11.62
CA ALA A 34 -3.74 40.58 10.69
C ALA A 34 -3.38 41.91 10.02
N THR A 35 -3.22 41.89 8.70
CA THR A 35 -3.19 43.12 7.90
C THR A 35 -4.25 42.99 6.82
N SER A 36 -5.39 43.65 7.06
CA SER A 36 -6.44 43.84 6.07
C SER A 36 -5.93 44.84 5.02
N THR A 37 -5.83 44.41 3.77
CA THR A 37 -5.78 45.31 2.62
C THR A 37 -6.89 44.90 1.67
N SER A 38 -7.88 45.78 1.57
CA SER A 38 -9.02 45.68 0.66
C SER A 38 -8.53 45.89 -0.77
N ALA A 39 -8.80 44.93 -1.65
CA ALA A 39 -8.63 45.03 -3.10
C ALA A 39 -9.92 44.54 -3.79
N PRO A 40 -10.26 45.06 -4.98
CA PRO A 40 -11.65 45.31 -5.37
C PRO A 40 -12.40 44.04 -5.79
N ALA A 41 -13.72 44.13 -5.67
CA ALA A 41 -14.70 43.20 -6.21
C ALA A 41 -14.61 43.12 -7.74
N GLY A 42 -13.66 42.33 -8.24
CA GLY A 42 -13.79 41.64 -9.51
C GLY A 42 -14.44 40.31 -9.20
N ALA A 43 -15.68 40.12 -9.62
CA ALA A 43 -16.31 38.80 -9.60
C ALA A 43 -15.52 37.90 -10.55
N THR A 44 -14.46 37.27 -10.03
CA THR A 44 -13.91 36.08 -10.64
C THR A 44 -15.01 35.04 -10.49
N THR A 45 -15.67 34.72 -11.59
CA THR A 45 -16.42 33.48 -11.71
C THR A 45 -15.44 32.38 -11.40
N THR A 46 -15.40 31.95 -10.14
CA THR A 46 -14.87 30.64 -9.78
C THR A 46 -15.84 29.69 -10.46
N THR A 47 -15.53 29.34 -11.70
CA THR A 47 -16.03 28.12 -12.30
C THR A 47 -15.50 27.04 -11.38
N THR A 48 -16.32 26.66 -10.40
CA THR A 48 -16.23 25.39 -9.73
C THR A 48 -16.44 24.39 -10.85
N THR A 49 -15.35 24.02 -11.52
CA THR A 49 -15.30 22.77 -12.24
C THR A 49 -15.56 21.73 -11.18
N THR A 50 -16.82 21.31 -11.06
CA THR A 50 -17.15 20.00 -10.53
C THR A 50 -16.44 19.03 -11.44
N THR A 51 -15.16 18.80 -11.16
CA THR A 51 -14.49 17.59 -11.54
C THR A 51 -15.28 16.50 -10.84
N THR A 52 -16.20 15.88 -11.58
CA THR A 52 -16.70 14.54 -11.24
C THR A 52 -15.48 13.75 -10.80
N GLY A 53 -15.58 13.03 -9.67
CA GLY A 53 -14.46 12.33 -9.01
C GLY A 53 -13.77 11.21 -9.83
N ASP A 54 -13.82 11.31 -11.16
CA ASP A 54 -13.10 10.51 -12.14
C ASP A 54 -11.64 10.97 -12.28
N ASP A 55 -11.31 12.23 -11.96
CA ASP A 55 -9.95 12.78 -12.11
C ASP A 55 -9.14 12.80 -10.79
N LEU A 56 -9.53 11.96 -9.84
CA LEU A 56 -8.58 11.38 -8.87
C LEU A 56 -8.14 9.99 -9.38
N ALA A 57 -8.03 9.85 -10.70
CA ALA A 57 -7.68 8.64 -11.44
C ALA A 57 -6.28 8.15 -11.07
N THR A 58 -6.17 7.57 -9.88
CA THR A 58 -5.08 6.64 -9.63
C THR A 58 -5.32 5.49 -10.60
N PRO A 59 -4.40 5.17 -11.52
CA PRO A 59 -4.54 4.04 -12.43
C PRO A 59 -4.37 2.70 -11.69
N VAL A 60 -4.68 2.64 -10.38
CA VAL A 60 -4.71 1.43 -9.56
C VAL A 60 -6.13 0.87 -9.43
N ALA A 61 -6.30 -0.39 -9.80
CA ALA A 61 -7.59 -1.04 -9.85
C ALA A 61 -8.07 -1.27 -8.42
N GLY A 62 -9.39 -1.36 -8.22
CA GLY A 62 -9.93 -1.96 -7.01
C GLY A 62 -9.38 -3.37 -6.84
N THR A 63 -9.35 -3.87 -5.62
CA THR A 63 -8.96 -5.27 -5.41
C THR A 63 -10.11 -6.23 -5.71
N GLY A 64 -11.34 -5.71 -5.81
CA GLY A 64 -12.57 -6.51 -5.91
C GLY A 64 -13.02 -7.11 -4.57
N VAL A 65 -12.35 -6.79 -3.47
CA VAL A 65 -12.79 -7.17 -2.12
C VAL A 65 -13.95 -6.25 -1.73
N GLU A 66 -15.15 -6.81 -1.56
CA GLU A 66 -16.36 -6.06 -1.19
C GLU A 66 -16.73 -6.24 0.30
N ASP A 67 -16.26 -7.32 0.93
CA ASP A 67 -16.51 -7.62 2.33
C ASP A 67 -15.40 -7.10 3.26
N CYS A 68 -15.76 -6.85 4.52
CA CYS A 68 -14.81 -6.51 5.57
C CYS A 68 -14.44 -7.72 6.41
N PHE A 69 -13.21 -7.77 6.92
CA PHE A 69 -12.69 -8.91 7.69
C PHE A 69 -12.06 -8.45 9.02
N ASP A 70 -12.10 -9.32 10.02
CA ASP A 70 -11.20 -9.24 11.17
C ASP A 70 -9.98 -10.16 10.95
N ALA A 71 -9.24 -10.50 12.01
CA ALA A 71 -8.09 -11.39 11.92
C ALA A 71 -8.42 -12.85 11.52
N THR A 72 -9.70 -13.22 11.44
CA THR A 72 -10.16 -14.62 11.34
C THR A 72 -11.37 -14.84 10.44
N THR A 73 -12.28 -13.89 10.29
CA THR A 73 -13.56 -14.06 9.59
C THR A 73 -14.03 -12.78 8.91
N THR A 74 -15.02 -12.93 8.02
CA THR A 74 -15.83 -11.83 7.48
C THR A 74 -16.70 -11.23 8.59
N ILE A 75 -16.81 -9.90 8.59
CA ILE A 75 -17.58 -9.09 9.54
C ILE A 75 -18.36 -8.00 8.80
N GLU A 76 -19.31 -7.37 9.49
CA GLU A 76 -19.85 -6.08 9.04
C GLU A 76 -18.74 -5.01 9.10
N CYS A 77 -18.74 -4.09 8.13
CA CYS A 77 -17.66 -3.10 8.04
C CYS A 77 -17.60 -2.20 9.29
N PRO A 78 -16.43 -2.10 9.96
CA PRO A 78 -16.29 -1.36 11.21
C PRO A 78 -16.61 0.14 11.07
N ALA A 79 -17.12 0.75 12.13
CA ALA A 79 -17.30 2.19 12.19
C ALA A 79 -15.93 2.92 12.27
N GLU A 80 -15.93 4.23 11.98
CA GLU A 80 -14.73 5.05 12.12
C GLU A 80 -14.16 5.00 13.54
N GLY A 81 -12.86 4.72 13.65
CA GLY A 81 -12.15 4.61 14.92
C GLY A 81 -12.16 3.22 15.56
N GLU A 82 -12.95 2.28 15.05
CA GLU A 82 -12.91 0.87 15.47
C GLU A 82 -11.72 0.13 14.83
N PRO A 83 -11.22 -0.97 15.45
CA PRO A 83 -10.22 -1.82 14.83
C PRO A 83 -10.66 -2.31 13.45
N PHE A 84 -9.70 -2.47 12.54
CA PHE A 84 -9.93 -2.92 11.17
C PHE A 84 -10.79 -1.96 10.30
N PHE A 85 -11.00 -0.71 10.73
CA PHE A 85 -11.54 0.36 9.86
C PHE A 85 -10.57 0.70 8.70
N LEU A 86 -11.11 1.18 7.57
CA LEU A 86 -10.39 1.52 6.32
C LEU A 86 -9.85 0.32 5.49
N GLN A 87 -10.56 -0.81 5.50
CA GLN A 87 -10.30 -1.91 4.56
C GLN A 87 -10.81 -1.59 3.14
N ASP A 88 -10.33 -2.30 2.12
CA ASP A 88 -10.80 -2.10 0.75
C ASP A 88 -12.31 -2.38 0.63
N GLY A 89 -12.80 -3.45 1.27
CA GLY A 89 -14.23 -3.77 1.42
C GLY A 89 -15.09 -2.57 1.83
N GLN A 90 -14.58 -1.74 2.73
CA GLN A 90 -15.27 -0.56 3.24
C GLN A 90 -15.07 0.70 2.39
N VAL A 91 -13.84 0.93 1.92
CA VAL A 91 -13.46 2.21 1.30
C VAL A 91 -13.73 2.20 -0.20
N GLN A 92 -13.54 1.06 -0.88
CA GLN A 92 -13.69 0.90 -2.32
C GLN A 92 -12.97 2.02 -3.11
N ALA A 93 -11.74 2.37 -2.70
CA ALA A 93 -11.01 3.50 -3.27
C ALA A 93 -10.46 3.24 -4.68
N GLY A 94 -10.29 1.97 -5.06
CA GLY A 94 -9.77 1.60 -6.37
C GLY A 94 -10.79 1.73 -7.48
N GLY A 95 -10.31 1.91 -8.71
CA GLY A 95 -11.18 2.03 -9.88
C GLY A 95 -11.85 0.71 -10.30
N PRO A 96 -12.83 0.75 -11.21
CA PRO A 96 -13.52 -0.45 -11.69
C PRO A 96 -12.55 -1.47 -12.33
N LEU A 97 -12.90 -2.75 -12.22
CA LEU A 97 -12.18 -3.87 -12.84
C LEU A 97 -12.61 -4.04 -14.30
N THR A 98 -11.90 -3.40 -15.23
CA THR A 98 -12.21 -3.40 -16.68
C THR A 98 -11.11 -4.11 -17.48
N TYR A 99 -11.39 -5.34 -17.92
CA TYR A 99 -10.45 -6.19 -18.66
C TYR A 99 -11.07 -6.72 -19.96
N THR A 100 -10.28 -6.71 -21.03
CA THR A 100 -10.66 -7.23 -22.35
C THR A 100 -9.71 -8.35 -22.77
N ASP A 101 -10.27 -9.53 -23.05
CA ASP A 101 -9.54 -10.64 -23.68
C ASP A 101 -9.32 -10.34 -25.18
N ASN A 102 -8.07 -10.37 -25.62
CA ASN A 102 -7.70 -10.07 -27.01
C ASN A 102 -7.82 -11.30 -27.93
N GLY A 103 -8.04 -12.51 -27.38
CA GLY A 103 -8.18 -13.76 -28.13
C GLY A 103 -6.85 -14.31 -28.69
N ASP A 104 -5.72 -13.73 -28.29
CA ASP A 104 -4.37 -14.12 -28.71
C ASP A 104 -3.49 -14.63 -27.54
N GLY A 105 -4.12 -14.90 -26.39
CA GLY A 105 -3.44 -15.28 -25.15
C GLY A 105 -3.00 -14.09 -24.30
N THR A 106 -3.47 -12.88 -24.62
CA THR A 106 -3.26 -11.66 -23.82
C THR A 106 -4.57 -11.01 -23.37
N VAL A 107 -4.51 -10.24 -22.29
CA VAL A 107 -5.63 -9.49 -21.71
C VAL A 107 -5.21 -8.03 -21.54
N THR A 108 -6.05 -7.10 -22.02
CA THR A 108 -5.86 -5.66 -21.87
C THR A 108 -6.56 -5.16 -20.59
N ASP A 109 -5.83 -4.51 -19.70
CA ASP A 109 -6.39 -3.68 -18.61
C ASP A 109 -6.70 -2.29 -19.17
N GLU A 110 -7.97 -1.97 -19.34
CA GLU A 110 -8.41 -0.74 -20.00
C GLU A 110 -8.08 0.53 -19.19
N ARG A 111 -7.81 0.36 -17.89
CA ARG A 111 -7.62 1.46 -16.95
C ARG A 111 -6.15 1.83 -16.79
N THR A 112 -5.25 0.86 -16.94
CA THR A 112 -3.81 1.10 -17.00
C THR A 112 -3.28 1.21 -18.43
N GLY A 113 -4.01 0.69 -19.42
CA GLY A 113 -3.54 0.53 -20.79
C GLY A 113 -2.46 -0.55 -20.94
N LEU A 114 -2.22 -1.36 -19.91
CA LEU A 114 -1.24 -2.44 -19.93
C LEU A 114 -1.88 -3.71 -20.52
N VAL A 115 -1.05 -4.49 -21.21
CA VAL A 115 -1.42 -5.80 -21.75
C VAL A 115 -0.66 -6.87 -20.98
N TRP A 116 -1.39 -7.86 -20.49
CA TRP A 116 -0.88 -8.94 -19.65
C TRP A 116 -1.06 -10.29 -20.34
N GLN A 117 -0.16 -11.24 -20.05
CA GLN A 117 -0.31 -12.61 -20.53
C GLN A 117 -1.44 -13.31 -19.75
N GLN A 118 -2.30 -14.05 -20.45
CA GLN A 118 -3.46 -14.71 -19.84
C GLN A 118 -3.09 -15.97 -19.05
N GLU A 119 -2.07 -16.70 -19.51
CA GLU A 119 -1.62 -17.95 -18.90
C GLU A 119 -0.11 -17.94 -18.65
N PHE A 120 0.34 -18.77 -17.70
CA PHE A 120 1.75 -19.04 -17.46
C PHE A 120 1.96 -20.55 -17.30
N SER A 121 3.15 -21.04 -17.66
CA SER A 121 3.55 -22.42 -17.42
C SER A 121 4.29 -22.54 -16.08
N GLN A 122 3.96 -23.59 -15.33
CA GLN A 122 4.65 -23.93 -14.09
C GLN A 122 5.73 -24.97 -14.37
N VAL A 123 6.91 -24.77 -13.80
CA VAL A 123 8.02 -25.72 -13.88
C VAL A 123 8.63 -25.92 -12.49
N ALA A 124 9.17 -27.11 -12.25
CA ALA A 124 9.90 -27.36 -11.01
C ALA A 124 11.12 -26.44 -10.96
N TRP A 125 11.50 -26.00 -9.75
CA TRP A 125 12.63 -25.09 -9.58
C TRP A 125 13.92 -25.62 -10.22
N ALA A 126 14.16 -26.93 -10.12
CA ALA A 126 15.32 -27.58 -10.72
C ALA A 126 15.37 -27.46 -12.26
N ASP A 127 14.21 -27.29 -12.90
CA ASP A 127 14.07 -27.22 -14.36
C ASP A 127 13.86 -25.77 -14.86
N ALA A 128 13.81 -24.78 -13.94
CA ALA A 128 13.45 -23.40 -14.27
C ALA A 128 14.39 -22.74 -15.29
N GLU A 129 15.70 -22.96 -15.17
CA GLU A 129 16.69 -22.43 -16.13
C GLU A 129 16.49 -23.02 -17.52
N ALA A 130 16.23 -24.33 -17.61
CA ALA A 130 16.01 -25.02 -18.88
C ALA A 130 14.70 -24.57 -19.54
N ALA A 131 13.64 -24.41 -18.74
CA ALA A 131 12.36 -23.93 -19.21
C ALA A 131 12.40 -22.47 -19.69
N ALA A 132 13.09 -21.59 -18.96
CA ALA A 132 13.25 -20.19 -19.34
C ALA A 132 14.06 -20.03 -20.64
N ALA A 133 15.03 -20.92 -20.90
CA ALA A 133 15.78 -20.92 -22.15
C ALA A 133 14.98 -21.43 -23.36
N ALA A 134 13.87 -22.14 -23.13
CA ALA A 134 13.02 -22.71 -24.17
C ALA A 134 11.77 -21.88 -24.50
N ALA A 135 11.45 -20.88 -23.67
CA ALA A 135 10.38 -19.91 -23.86
C ALA A 135 10.86 -18.73 -24.73
#